data_AF-A0A0K0DMW2-F1
#
_entry.id   AF-A0A0K0DMW2-F1
#
_cell.length_a   1.000
_cell.length_b   1.000
_cell.length_c   1.000
_cell.angle_alpha   90.00
_cell.angle_beta   90.00
_cell.angle_gamma   90.00
#
_symmetry.space_group_name_H-M   'P 1'
#
loop_
_entity.id
_entity.type
_entity.pdbx_description
1 polymer ?
#
loop_
_entity_poly.entity_id
_entity_poly.type
_entity_poly.pdbx_seq_one_letter_code
_entity_poly.pdbx_strand_id
1 'polypeptide(L)'
;MEKNDIVDMLDKLASLRLRIQNGGGLAAEDVYAMVDILNCTNVVEDSILRRSLILLLESFCYRTWQSKEKLTRPMEDSCHVFVDNVIQKIGIHLEELQFEGNVILHVGSSVS
;
A
#
# COMPACT_ATOMS: atom_id res chain seq x y z
N MET A 1 7.71 -16.49 -4.22
CA MET A 1 8.41 -15.26 -4.62
C MET A 1 9.88 -15.63 -4.73
N GLU A 2 10.43 -15.57 -5.94
CA GLU A 2 11.83 -15.90 -6.18
C GLU A 2 12.73 -14.75 -5.71
N LYS A 3 14.02 -15.03 -5.50
CA LYS A 3 14.98 -14.02 -5.04
C LYS A 3 15.09 -12.84 -6.03
N ASN A 4 14.95 -13.10 -7.32
CA ASN A 4 15.01 -12.07 -8.36
C ASN A 4 13.80 -11.12 -8.26
N ASP A 5 12.60 -11.65 -8.02
CA ASP A 5 11.38 -10.85 -7.84
C ASP A 5 11.52 -9.84 -6.69
N ILE A 6 12.16 -10.24 -5.59
CA ILE A 6 12.37 -9.38 -4.42
C ILE A 6 13.29 -8.21 -4.76
N VAL A 7 14.37 -8.47 -5.51
CA VAL A 7 15.32 -7.43 -5.90
C VAL A 7 14.64 -6.41 -6.82
N ASP A 8 13.89 -6.87 -7.81
CA ASP A 8 13.16 -6.00 -8.74
C ASP A 8 12.12 -5.13 -8.00
N MET A 9 11.41 -5.70 -7.02
CA MET A 9 10.47 -4.95 -6.18
C MET A 9 11.18 -3.90 -5.33
N LEU A 10 12.33 -4.23 -4.74
CA LEU A 10 13.10 -3.27 -3.93
C LEU A 10 13.62 -2.11 -4.78
N ASP A 11 14.12 -2.37 -5.98
CA ASP A 11 14.56 -1.33 -6.92
C ASP A 11 13.40 -0.42 -7.33
N LYS A 12 12.22 -1.00 -7.56
CA LYS A 12 11.00 -0.24 -7.87
C LYS A 12 10.58 0.64 -6.69
N LEU A 13 10.57 0.12 -5.47
CA LEU A 13 10.27 0.86 -4.24
C LEU A 13 11.27 2.01 -4.02
N ALA A 14 12.57 1.76 -4.19
CA ALA A 14 13.62 2.76 -4.01
C ALA A 14 13.49 3.89 -5.05
N SER A 15 13.26 3.53 -6.31
CA SER A 15 13.08 4.50 -7.41
C SER A 15 11.84 5.38 -7.19
N LEU A 16 10.72 4.77 -6.81
CA LEU A 16 9.48 5.47 -6.46
C LEU A 16 9.71 6.46 -5.31
N ARG A 17 10.36 6.01 -4.24
CA ARG A 17 10.64 6.83 -3.06
C ARG A 17 11.50 8.03 -3.40
N LEU A 18 12.60 7.83 -4.12
CA LEU A 18 13.49 8.92 -4.53
C LEU A 18 12.77 9.96 -5.39
N ARG A 19 11.91 9.53 -6.32
CA ARG A 19 11.12 10.45 -7.15
C ARG A 19 10.15 11.28 -6.31
N ILE A 20 9.43 10.65 -5.38
CA ILE A 20 8.48 11.35 -4.48
C ILE A 20 9.22 12.35 -3.58
N GLN A 21 10.36 11.94 -3.01
CA GLN A 21 11.18 12.80 -2.14
C GLN A 21 11.75 14.01 -2.87
N ASN A 22 12.09 13.86 -4.15
CA ASN A 22 12.57 14.95 -5.00
C ASN A 22 11.43 15.82 -5.56
N GLY A 23 10.20 15.67 -5.06
CA GLY A 23 9.05 16.46 -5.49
C GLY A 23 8.49 16.07 -6.86
N GLY A 24 8.89 14.93 -7.40
CA GLY A 24 8.31 14.37 -8.61
C GLY A 24 6.81 14.11 -8.46
N GLY A 25 6.10 14.16 -9.57
CA GLY A 25 4.69 13.78 -9.62
C GLY A 25 4.52 12.29 -9.36
N LEU A 26 3.41 11.94 -8.71
CA LEU A 26 2.86 10.59 -8.74
C LEU A 26 2.00 10.45 -9.99
N ALA A 27 2.09 9.30 -10.66
CA ALA A 27 1.16 8.88 -11.69
C ALA A 27 0.29 7.72 -11.16
N ALA A 28 -0.88 7.48 -11.77
CA ALA A 28 -1.76 6.39 -11.34
C ALA A 28 -1.08 5.01 -11.42
N GLU A 29 -0.24 4.81 -12.45
CA GLU A 29 0.59 3.60 -12.62
C GLU A 29 1.53 3.33 -11.43
N ASP A 30 2.02 4.38 -10.78
CA ASP A 30 2.88 4.27 -9.61
C ASP A 30 2.09 3.75 -8.40
N VAL A 31 0.87 4.26 -8.27
CA VAL A 31 -0.06 3.86 -7.22
C VAL A 31 -0.46 2.40 -7.39
N TYR A 32 -0.79 1.97 -8.61
CA TYR A 32 -1.07 0.56 -8.90
C TYR A 32 0.13 -0.35 -8.65
N ALA A 33 1.34 0.08 -9.04
CA ALA A 33 2.55 -0.67 -8.72
C ALA A 33 2.77 -0.82 -7.20
N MET A 34 2.42 0.20 -6.41
CA MET A 34 2.48 0.14 -4.96
C MET A 34 1.43 -0.81 -4.38
N VAL A 35 0.21 -0.86 -4.95
CA VAL A 35 -0.82 -1.85 -4.59
C VAL A 35 -0.34 -3.28 -4.86
N ASP A 36 0.27 -3.54 -6.02
CA ASP A 36 0.78 -4.87 -6.36
C ASP A 36 1.86 -5.32 -5.38
N ILE A 37 2.83 -4.45 -5.07
CA ILE A 37 3.90 -4.75 -4.10
C ILE A 37 3.31 -4.97 -2.71
N LEU A 38 2.34 -4.14 -2.30
CA LEU A 38 1.62 -4.33 -1.05
C LEU A 38 0.98 -5.71 -1.01
N ASN A 39 0.27 -6.13 -2.07
CA ASN A 39 -0.39 -7.44 -2.16
C ASN A 39 0.58 -8.62 -2.09
N CYS A 40 1.79 -8.48 -2.63
CA CYS A 40 2.84 -9.51 -2.54
C CYS A 40 3.64 -9.50 -1.23
N THR A 41 3.53 -8.44 -0.42
CA THR A 41 4.31 -8.30 0.83
C THR A 41 3.59 -8.93 2.02
N ASN A 42 4.25 -9.80 2.78
CA ASN A 42 3.79 -10.17 4.12
C ASN A 42 4.00 -8.97 5.06
N VAL A 43 2.91 -8.37 5.56
CA VAL A 43 3.00 -7.17 6.41
C VAL A 43 3.12 -7.49 7.90
N VAL A 44 2.98 -8.76 8.30
CA VAL A 44 3.22 -9.24 9.67
C VAL A 44 4.70 -9.50 9.91
N GLU A 45 5.33 -10.25 9.00
CA GLU A 45 6.74 -10.61 9.14
C GLU A 45 7.66 -9.44 8.84
N ASP A 46 8.66 -9.26 9.71
CA ASP A 46 9.67 -8.24 9.51
C ASP A 46 10.62 -8.63 8.36
N SER A 47 10.52 -7.89 7.25
CA SER A 47 11.31 -8.12 6.05
C SER A 47 11.80 -6.80 5.46
N ILE A 48 12.88 -6.86 4.67
CA ILE A 48 13.41 -5.69 3.95
C ILE A 48 12.33 -5.09 3.04
N LEU A 49 11.51 -5.95 2.42
CA LEU A 49 10.42 -5.52 1.55
C LEU A 49 9.34 -4.75 2.34
N ARG A 50 8.90 -5.28 3.49
CA ARG A 50 7.97 -4.60 4.40
C ARG A 50 8.49 -3.25 4.86
N ARG A 51 9.74 -3.18 5.34
CA ARG A 51 10.35 -1.93 5.79
C ARG A 51 10.45 -0.90 4.66
N SER A 52 10.81 -1.34 3.45
CA SER A 52 10.90 -0.48 2.28
C SER A 52 9.54 0.05 1.84
N LEU A 53 8.50 -0.79 1.90
CA LEU A 53 7.13 -0.41 1.62
C LEU A 53 6.62 0.63 2.64
N ILE A 54 6.90 0.47 3.93
CA ILE A 54 6.55 1.45 4.98
C ILE A 54 7.21 2.80 4.71
N LEU A 55 8.49 2.83 4.36
CA LEU A 55 9.20 4.08 4.04
C LEU A 55 8.62 4.78 2.81
N LEU A 56 8.16 4.01 1.82
CA LEU A 56 7.49 4.55 0.65
C LEU A 56 6.11 5.11 1.03
N LEU A 57 5.33 4.38 1.83
CA LEU A 57 4.03 4.80 2.36
C LEU A 57 4.13 6.14 3.10
N GLU A 58 5.13 6.29 3.97
CA GLU A 58 5.39 7.53 4.70
C GLU A 58 5.69 8.69 3.74
N SER A 59 6.55 8.47 2.75
CA SER A 59 6.93 9.47 1.75
C SER A 59 5.73 9.88 0.89
N PHE A 60 4.90 8.91 0.52
CA PHE A 60 3.67 9.10 -0.24
C PHE A 60 2.65 9.93 0.55
N CYS A 61 2.32 9.52 1.78
CA CYS A 61 1.37 10.23 2.64
C CYS A 61 1.81 11.67 2.89
N TYR A 62 3.10 11.89 3.16
CA TYR A 62 3.65 13.23 3.34
C TYR A 62 3.47 14.09 2.08
N ARG A 63 3.75 13.54 0.90
CA ARG A 63 3.64 14.27 -0.36
C ARG A 63 2.18 14.60 -0.71
N THR A 64 1.29 13.63 -0.54
CA THR A 64 -0.16 13.80 -0.77
C THR A 64 -0.72 14.85 0.19
N TRP A 65 -0.31 14.85 1.45
CA TRP A 65 -0.68 15.88 2.42
C TRP A 65 -0.22 17.28 1.99
N GLN A 66 1.06 17.43 1.60
CA GLN A 66 1.58 18.71 1.12
C GLN A 66 0.91 19.20 -0.18
N SER A 67 0.47 18.27 -1.01
CA SER A 67 -0.05 18.56 -2.35
C SER A 67 -1.58 18.54 -2.41
N LYS A 68 -2.27 18.42 -1.27
CA LYS A 68 -3.72 18.17 -1.19
C LYS A 68 -4.56 19.16 -2.00
N GLU A 69 -4.18 20.44 -2.03
CA GLU A 69 -4.89 21.48 -2.81
C GLU A 69 -4.59 21.45 -4.32
N LYS A 70 -3.63 20.63 -4.75
CA LYS A 70 -3.10 20.57 -6.12
C LYS A 70 -3.31 19.21 -6.78
N LEU A 71 -3.99 18.27 -6.10
CA LEU A 71 -4.27 16.96 -6.68
C LEU A 71 -5.38 17.08 -7.72
N THR A 72 -5.24 16.31 -8.79
CA THR A 72 -6.30 16.14 -9.78
C THR A 72 -7.24 15.03 -9.30
N ARG A 73 -8.53 15.09 -9.64
CA ARG A 73 -9.51 14.05 -9.26
C ARG A 73 -9.04 12.61 -9.56
N PRO A 74 -8.48 12.29 -10.74
CA PRO A 74 -7.98 10.92 -11.00
C PRO A 74 -6.87 10.47 -10.04
N MET A 75 -6.05 11.41 -9.58
CA MET A 75 -5.01 11.12 -8.58
C MET A 75 -5.62 10.92 -7.19
N GLU A 76 -6.63 11.71 -6.82
CA GLU A 76 -7.38 11.52 -5.58
C GLU A 76 -8.00 10.11 -5.54
N ASP A 77 -8.70 9.70 -6.59
CA ASP A 77 -9.29 8.36 -6.71
C ASP A 77 -8.24 7.25 -6.57
N SER A 78 -7.09 7.41 -7.22
CA SER A 78 -5.98 6.45 -7.13
C SER A 78 -5.43 6.37 -5.70
N CYS A 79 -5.23 7.52 -5.04
CA CYS A 79 -4.78 7.58 -3.65
C CYS A 79 -5.78 6.90 -2.70
N HIS A 80 -7.08 7.10 -2.92
CA HIS A 80 -8.14 6.44 -2.15
C HIS A 80 -8.09 4.92 -2.29
N VAL A 81 -8.00 4.40 -3.53
CA VAL A 81 -7.86 2.96 -3.79
C VAL A 81 -6.65 2.39 -3.05
N PHE A 82 -5.52 3.09 -3.07
CA PHE A 82 -4.32 2.63 -2.40
C PHE A 82 -4.44 2.61 -0.88
N VAL A 83 -5.00 3.67 -0.28
CA VAL A 83 -5.26 3.73 1.16
C VAL A 83 -6.23 2.61 1.59
N ASP A 84 -7.29 2.36 0.82
CA ASP A 84 -8.24 1.29 1.09
C ASP A 84 -7.57 -0.08 1.07
N ASN A 85 -6.69 -0.33 0.10
CA ASN A 85 -5.91 -1.57 0.04
C ASN A 85 -4.98 -1.74 1.25
N VAL A 86 -4.31 -0.67 1.68
CA VAL A 86 -3.46 -0.69 2.89
C VAL A 86 -4.29 -1.02 4.13
N ILE A 87 -5.44 -0.36 4.30
CA ILE A 87 -6.34 -0.58 5.45
C ILE A 87 -6.89 -2.00 5.43
N GLN A 88 -7.35 -2.49 4.28
CA GLN A 88 -7.88 -3.85 4.16
C GLN A 88 -6.80 -4.88 4.48
N LYS A 89 -5.59 -4.73 3.93
CA LYS A 89 -4.51 -5.69 4.16
C LYS A 89 -4.05 -5.72 5.62
N ILE A 90 -3.92 -4.56 6.25
CA ILE A 90 -3.61 -4.48 7.69
C ILE A 90 -4.78 -5.03 8.51
N GLY A 91 -6.02 -4.69 8.15
CA GLY A 91 -7.23 -5.14 8.84
C GLY A 91 -7.37 -6.66 8.85
N ILE A 92 -7.21 -7.32 7.71
CA ILE A 92 -7.25 -8.79 7.59
C ILE A 92 -6.20 -9.43 8.51
N HIS A 93 -4.96 -8.93 8.52
CA HIS A 93 -3.93 -9.50 9.38
C HIS A 93 -4.11 -9.16 10.86
N LEU A 94 -4.71 -8.01 11.19
CA LEU A 94 -5.11 -7.71 12.56
C LEU A 94 -6.22 -8.65 13.03
N GLU A 95 -7.18 -8.97 12.18
CA GLU A 95 -8.21 -9.97 12.47
C GLU A 95 -7.58 -11.35 12.69
N GLU A 96 -6.66 -11.78 11.83
CA GLU A 96 -5.93 -13.05 11.98
C GLU A 96 -5.12 -13.11 13.28
N LEU A 97 -4.47 -12.02 13.68
CA LEU A 97 -3.65 -11.94 14.90
C LEU A 97 -4.47 -11.77 16.18
N GLN A 98 -5.61 -11.06 16.13
CA GLN A 98 -6.48 -10.83 17.29
C GLN A 98 -7.47 -11.97 17.50
N PHE A 99 -7.81 -12.70 16.44
CA PHE A 99 -8.79 -13.79 16.45
C PHE A 99 -8.17 -15.12 15.99
N GLU A 100 -6.98 -15.48 16.48
CA GLU A 100 -6.40 -16.84 16.35
C GLU A 100 -7.35 -17.96 16.85
N GLY A 101 -8.50 -17.62 17.44
CA GLY A 101 -9.68 -18.49 17.52
C GLY A 101 -10.91 -17.89 16.81
N ASN A 102 -11.23 -18.43 15.63
CA ASN A 102 -12.53 -18.39 14.93
C ASN A 102 -13.38 -17.12 15.10
N VAL A 103 -13.31 -16.20 14.14
CA VAL A 103 -14.46 -15.32 13.85
C VAL A 103 -14.80 -15.40 12.36
N ILE A 104 -15.85 -16.17 12.07
CA ILE A 104 -16.57 -16.11 10.80
C ILE A 104 -17.26 -14.74 10.76
N LEU A 105 -16.69 -13.80 10.02
CA LEU A 105 -17.40 -12.57 9.67
C LEU A 105 -18.45 -12.90 8.61
N HIS A 106 -19.67 -13.21 9.06
CA HIS A 106 -20.86 -13.07 8.23
C HIS A 106 -21.04 -11.58 7.94
N VAL A 107 -20.49 -11.11 6.83
CA VAL A 107 -20.93 -9.87 6.20
C VAL A 107 -22.35 -10.14 5.71
N GLY A 108 -23.32 -9.61 6.45
CA GLY A 108 -24.74 -9.76 6.17
C GLY A 108 -25.05 -9.35 4.74
N SER A 109 -25.47 -10.32 3.92
CA SER A 109 -26.32 -10.06 2.77
C SER A 109 -27.65 -9.57 3.32
N SER A 110 -27.79 -8.24 3.32
CA SER A 110 -29.06 -7.56 3.51
C SER A 110 -30.08 -8.15 2.55
N VAL A 111 -31.19 -8.56 3.17
CA VAL A 111 -32.48 -8.93 2.60
C VAL A 111 -32.79 -8.19 1.29
N SER A 112 -33.12 -8.98 0.27
CA SER A 112 -34.23 -8.67 -0.66
C SER A 112 -34.95 -9.95 -1.02
#